data_AF-A0A1J5K5X5-F1
#
_entry.id   AF-A0A1J5K5X5-F1
#
_cell.length_a   1.000
_cell.length_b   1.000
_cell.length_c   1.000
_cell.angle_alpha   90.00
_cell.angle_beta   90.00
_cell.angle_gamma   90.00
#
_symmetry.space_group_name_H-M   'P 1'
#
loop_
_entity.id
_entity.type
_entity.pdbx_description
1 polymer ?
#
loop_
_entity_poly.entity_id
_entity_poly.type
_entity_poly.pdbx_seq_one_letter_code
_entity_poly.pdbx_strand_id
1 'polypeptide(L)'
;MKKILLTLVLLAATNVSAVYMSSCYNYGDDVSFSFTSCISRNFSTAGVISSCYNYGDELSSSYQSCVNRNFSNLSREYGIYVQSCYNYGDGVSFSYESCVNRNFSEVGRAMDRR
;
A
#
# COMPACT_ATOMS: atom_id res chain seq x y z
N MET A 1 -40.45 3.87 -45.87
CA MET A 1 -40.33 2.62 -45.08
C MET A 1 -38.94 2.06 -45.37
N LYS A 2 -37.98 1.83 -44.48
CA LYS A 2 -37.96 1.46 -43.08
C LYS A 2 -36.73 2.11 -42.42
N LYS A 3 -36.96 2.72 -41.26
CA LYS A 3 -35.95 3.07 -40.27
C LYS A 3 -35.39 1.77 -39.70
N ILE A 4 -34.11 1.45 -39.86
CA ILE A 4 -33.39 0.63 -38.88
C ILE A 4 -31.94 1.12 -38.84
N LEU A 5 -31.74 2.20 -38.08
CA LEU A 5 -30.44 2.64 -37.59
C LEU A 5 -30.02 1.58 -36.55
N LEU A 6 -29.21 0.61 -36.96
CA LEU A 6 -28.68 -0.42 -36.08
C LEU A 6 -27.40 0.12 -35.43
N THR A 7 -27.59 1.07 -34.51
CA THR A 7 -26.50 1.61 -33.70
C THR A 7 -26.25 0.60 -32.57
N LEU A 8 -25.32 -0.33 -32.80
CA LEU A 8 -24.77 -1.17 -31.74
C LEU A 8 -24.03 -0.25 -30.75
N VAL A 9 -24.67 0.04 -29.62
CA VAL A 9 -24.01 0.67 -28.47
C VAL A 9 -23.10 -0.40 -27.86
N LEU A 10 -21.81 -0.33 -28.19
CA LEU A 10 -20.76 -1.13 -27.57
C LEU A 10 -20.54 -0.56 -26.15
N LEU A 11 -21.32 -1.01 -25.18
CA LEU A 11 -21.02 -0.81 -23.76
C LEU A 11 -19.83 -1.72 -23.41
N ALA A 12 -18.62 -1.22 -23.62
CA ALA A 12 -17.44 -1.80 -23.00
C ALA A 12 -17.59 -1.64 -21.49
N ALA A 13 -17.99 -2.72 -20.81
CA ALA A 13 -17.87 -2.79 -19.36
C ALA A 13 -16.37 -2.78 -19.03
N THR A 14 -15.82 -1.61 -18.73
CA THR A 14 -14.50 -1.50 -18.15
C THR A 14 -14.60 -2.13 -16.77
N ASN A 15 -14.01 -3.31 -16.59
CA ASN A 15 -13.80 -3.88 -15.27
C ASN A 15 -12.82 -2.96 -14.53
N VAL A 16 -13.34 -1.96 -13.80
CA VAL A 16 -12.55 -1.19 -12.85
C VAL A 16 -12.27 -2.13 -11.68
N SER A 17 -11.19 -2.90 -11.78
CA SER A 17 -10.72 -3.71 -10.66
C SER A 17 -10.15 -2.74 -9.62
N ALA A 18 -10.80 -2.63 -8.47
CA ALA A 18 -10.25 -1.87 -7.36
C ALA A 18 -8.88 -2.45 -6.96
N VAL A 19 -7.89 -1.58 -6.77
CA VAL A 19 -6.57 -1.91 -6.26
C VAL A 19 -6.70 -2.15 -4.77
N TYR A 20 -6.69 -3.43 -4.40
CA TYR A 20 -6.77 -3.84 -3.01
C TYR A 20 -5.38 -3.86 -2.36
N MET A 21 -5.17 -2.97 -1.39
CA MET A 21 -4.00 -3.02 -0.50
C MET A 21 -4.30 -3.91 0.69
N SER A 22 -3.46 -4.92 0.94
CA SER A 22 -3.65 -5.84 2.06
C SER A 22 -3.34 -5.15 3.39
N SER A 23 -4.12 -5.44 4.43
CA SER A 23 -3.73 -5.06 5.79
C SER A 23 -2.59 -5.95 6.26
N CYS A 24 -1.53 -5.34 6.78
CA CYS A 24 -0.34 -6.01 7.27
C CYS A 24 -0.34 -6.03 8.80
N TYR A 25 -0.15 -7.22 9.38
CA TYR A 25 -0.12 -7.45 10.82
C TYR A 25 1.13 -8.22 11.20
N ASN A 26 1.74 -7.84 12.31
CA ASN A 26 2.80 -8.57 12.96
C ASN A 26 2.21 -9.63 13.88
N TYR A 27 2.79 -10.82 13.82
CA TYR A 27 2.39 -11.94 14.67
C TYR A 27 3.59 -12.41 15.48
N GLY A 28 3.44 -12.43 16.81
CA GLY A 28 4.54 -12.70 17.75
C GLY A 28 5.17 -11.42 18.28
N ASP A 29 6.14 -11.60 19.18
CA ASP A 29 6.84 -10.51 19.84
C ASP A 29 7.88 -9.87 18.90
N ASP A 30 8.54 -10.68 18.07
CA ASP A 30 9.52 -10.22 17.08
C ASP A 30 8.87 -9.73 15.78
N VAL A 31 9.65 -9.03 14.95
CA VAL A 31 9.25 -8.65 13.59
C VAL A 31 9.11 -9.88 12.71
N SER A 32 7.85 -10.24 12.43
CA SER A 32 7.50 -11.37 11.59
C SER A 32 7.83 -11.12 10.11
N PHE A 33 8.29 -12.19 9.44
CA PHE A 33 8.50 -12.19 7.99
C PHE A 33 7.21 -11.91 7.21
N SER A 34 6.06 -12.36 7.73
CA SER A 34 4.75 -12.12 7.12
C SER A 34 4.40 -10.63 7.09
N PHE A 35 4.67 -9.88 8.16
CA PHE A 35 4.47 -8.45 8.24
C PHE A 35 5.33 -7.71 7.20
N THR A 36 6.65 -7.92 7.24
CA THR A 36 7.58 -7.24 6.32
C THR A 36 7.32 -7.59 4.86
N SER A 37 6.97 -8.85 4.58
CA SER A 37 6.60 -9.29 3.23
C SER A 37 5.28 -8.70 2.74
N CYS A 38 4.29 -8.51 3.62
CA CYS A 38 3.04 -7.84 3.27
C CYS A 38 3.30 -6.39 2.85
N ILE A 39 4.09 -5.65 3.63
CA ILE A 39 4.47 -4.27 3.32
C ILE A 39 5.17 -4.19 1.97
N SER A 40 6.16 -5.06 1.73
CA SER A 40 6.88 -5.11 0.45
C SER A 40 5.95 -5.42 -0.73
N ARG A 41 4.98 -6.33 -0.55
CA ARG A 41 3.97 -6.65 -1.57
C ARG A 41 3.09 -5.44 -1.89
N ASN A 42 2.56 -4.75 -0.89
CA ASN A 42 1.75 -3.55 -1.12
C ASN A 42 2.55 -2.44 -1.84
N PHE A 43 3.82 -2.24 -1.48
CA PHE A 43 4.68 -1.30 -2.21
C PHE A 43 4.91 -1.72 -3.66
N SER A 44 5.14 -3.01 -3.90
CA SER A 44 5.25 -3.54 -5.26
C SER A 44 3.95 -3.36 -6.05
N THR A 45 2.78 -3.59 -5.43
CA THR A 45 1.47 -3.28 -6.02
C THR A 45 1.35 -1.81 -6.39
N ALA A 46 1.87 -0.91 -5.55
CA ALA A 46 1.89 0.52 -5.81
C ALA A 46 2.97 0.99 -6.82
N GLY A 47 3.73 0.06 -7.43
CA GLY A 47 4.77 0.37 -8.41
C GLY A 47 6.15 0.71 -7.82
N VAL A 48 6.33 0.58 -6.51
CA VAL A 48 7.61 0.84 -5.85
C VAL A 48 8.52 -0.39 -5.96
N ILE A 49 9.66 -0.24 -6.63
CA ILE A 49 10.63 -1.32 -6.89
C ILE A 49 11.61 -1.50 -5.71
N SER A 50 11.79 -0.47 -4.87
CA SER A 50 12.72 -0.51 -3.74
C SER A 50 12.18 -1.32 -2.57
N SER A 51 12.80 -2.47 -2.29
CA SER A 51 12.50 -3.31 -1.13
C SER A 51 13.11 -2.76 0.16
N CYS A 52 12.36 -2.85 1.26
CA CYS A 52 12.84 -2.56 2.60
C CYS A 52 13.15 -3.87 3.34
N TYR A 53 14.29 -3.91 4.03
CA TYR A 53 14.76 -5.10 4.75
C TYR A 53 14.89 -4.79 6.25
N ASN A 54 14.27 -5.63 7.08
CA ASN A 54 14.47 -5.60 8.52
C ASN A 54 15.61 -6.55 8.88
N TYR A 55 16.51 -6.12 9.75
CA TYR A 55 17.64 -6.92 10.22
C TYR A 55 17.56 -7.00 11.74
N GLY A 56 17.56 -8.23 12.27
CA GLY A 56 17.33 -8.52 13.68
C GLY A 56 15.85 -8.76 14.00
N ASP A 57 15.60 -9.07 15.27
CA ASP A 57 14.27 -9.44 15.78
C ASP A 57 13.39 -8.21 16.01
N GLU A 58 14.02 -7.05 16.21
CA GLU A 58 13.39 -5.75 16.44
C GLU A 58 13.13 -4.97 15.16
N LEU A 59 12.19 -4.03 15.21
CA LEU A 59 11.92 -3.16 14.06
C LEU A 59 12.99 -2.08 13.90
N SER A 60 13.92 -2.32 12.98
CA SER A 60 15.08 -1.46 12.79
C SER A 60 14.70 -0.06 12.31
N SER A 61 15.48 0.94 12.75
CA SER A 61 15.31 2.33 12.29
C SER A 61 15.53 2.48 10.79
N SER A 62 16.38 1.64 10.19
CA SER A 62 16.62 1.61 8.74
C SER A 62 15.40 1.09 7.97
N TYR A 63 14.72 0.06 8.49
CA TYR A 63 13.47 -0.43 7.92
C TYR A 63 12.38 0.64 7.96
N GLN A 64 12.16 1.25 9.13
CA GLN A 64 11.18 2.33 9.30
C GLN A 64 11.46 3.51 8.35
N SER A 65 12.72 3.92 8.22
CA SER A 65 13.14 5.00 7.33
C SER A 65 12.88 4.67 5.86
N CYS A 66 13.14 3.42 5.45
CA CYS A 66 12.85 2.95 4.10
C CYS A 66 11.34 2.98 3.80
N VAL A 67 10.51 2.45 4.70
CA VAL A 67 9.05 2.44 4.56
C VAL A 67 8.50 3.88 4.45
N ASN A 68 8.94 4.79 5.32
CA ASN A 68 8.55 6.19 5.27
C ASN A 68 8.99 6.89 3.98
N ARG A 69 10.18 6.58 3.47
CA ARG A 69 10.65 7.12 2.18
C ARG A 69 9.79 6.65 1.03
N ASN A 70 9.43 5.36 0.99
CA ASN A 70 8.55 4.82 -0.03
C ASN A 70 7.17 5.50 0.01
N PHE A 71 6.57 5.64 1.19
CA PHE A 71 5.32 6.41 1.32
C PHE A 71 5.47 7.87 0.89
N SER A 72 6.56 8.55 1.25
CA SER A 72 6.80 9.93 0.80
C SER A 72 6.91 10.03 -0.72
N ASN A 73 7.50 9.04 -1.39
CA ASN A 73 7.55 9.00 -2.85
C ASN A 73 6.15 8.83 -3.45
N LEU A 74 5.37 7.87 -2.91
CA LEU A 74 3.98 7.66 -3.35
C LEU A 74 3.08 8.87 -3.10
N SER A 75 3.28 9.56 -1.99
CA SER A 75 2.58 10.81 -1.68
C SER A 75 2.80 11.87 -2.77
N ARG A 76 4.05 12.02 -3.25
CA ARG A 76 4.38 12.94 -4.34
C ARG A 76 3.83 12.46 -5.68
N GLU A 77 3.93 11.16 -5.94
CA GLU A 77 3.48 10.56 -7.20
C GLU A 77 1.97 10.66 -7.37
N TYR A 78 1.20 10.35 -6.33
CA TYR A 78 -0.26 10.32 -6.35
C TYR A 78 -0.91 11.63 -5.87
N GLY A 79 -0.14 12.59 -5.34
CA GLY A 79 -0.66 13.86 -4.84
C GLY A 79 -1.53 13.71 -3.58
N ILE A 80 -1.20 12.73 -2.73
CA ILE A 80 -1.93 12.42 -1.49
C ILE A 80 -1.11 12.74 -0.25
N TYR A 81 -1.78 12.92 0.89
CA TYR A 81 -1.13 13.00 2.18
C TYR A 81 -0.99 11.61 2.81
N VAL A 82 0.20 11.31 3.33
CA VAL A 82 0.49 10.10 4.12
C VAL A 82 1.28 10.52 5.36
N GLN A 83 1.13 9.75 6.45
CA GLN A 83 1.79 10.03 7.72
C GLN A 83 3.18 9.40 7.76
N SER A 84 4.11 10.00 8.52
CA SER A 84 5.34 9.29 8.91
C SER A 84 5.03 8.35 10.06
N CYS A 85 5.35 7.07 9.89
CA CYS A 85 5.09 6.02 10.85
C CYS A 85 6.32 5.76 11.70
N TYR A 86 6.13 5.70 13.02
CA TYR A 86 7.18 5.47 14.00
C TYR A 86 6.80 4.30 14.91
N ASN A 87 7.78 3.45 15.18
CA ASN A 87 7.65 2.35 16.11
C ASN A 87 8.15 2.74 17.50
N TYR A 88 7.43 2.27 18.52
CA TYR A 88 7.76 2.54 19.92
C TYR A 88 7.79 1.23 20.69
N GLY A 89 8.85 1.03 21.47
CA GLY A 89 9.06 -0.21 22.23
C GLY A 89 9.63 -1.34 21.37
N ASP A 90 9.55 -2.53 21.94
CA ASP A 90 10.07 -3.78 21.37
C ASP A 90 9.07 -4.37 20.35
N GLY A 91 9.58 -5.10 19.37
CA GLY A 91 8.85 -5.68 18.27
C GLY A 91 8.21 -4.63 17.34
N VAL A 92 6.94 -4.88 17.01
CA VAL A 92 6.12 -3.98 16.20
C VAL A 92 4.94 -3.46 17.04
N SER A 93 4.97 -2.17 17.32
CA SER A 93 3.88 -1.48 18.00
C SER A 93 2.62 -1.41 17.14
N PHE A 94 1.46 -1.57 17.77
CA PHE A 94 0.15 -1.36 17.15
C PHE A 94 0.02 0.01 16.45
N SER A 95 0.65 1.05 17.01
CA SER A 95 0.69 2.39 16.41
C SER A 95 1.41 2.41 15.06
N TYR A 96 2.52 1.68 14.95
CA TYR A 96 3.26 1.59 13.69
C TYR A 96 2.44 0.83 12.64
N GLU A 97 1.88 -0.34 12.99
CA GLU A 97 1.04 -1.12 12.10
C GLU A 97 -0.16 -0.33 11.59
N SER A 98 -0.87 0.34 12.51
CA SER A 98 -2.06 1.12 12.19
C SER A 98 -1.72 2.27 11.25
N CYS A 99 -0.60 2.95 11.47
CA CYS A 99 -0.12 4.02 10.59
C CYS A 99 0.18 3.48 9.19
N VAL A 100 0.94 2.39 9.09
CA VAL A 100 1.30 1.76 7.80
C VAL A 100 0.04 1.32 7.04
N ASN A 101 -0.90 0.66 7.71
CA ASN A 101 -2.15 0.22 7.10
C ASN A 101 -3.02 1.38 6.64
N ARG A 102 -3.10 2.48 7.42
CA ARG A 102 -3.81 3.69 7.01
C ARG A 102 -3.17 4.29 5.76
N ASN A 103 -1.85 4.44 5.72
CA ASN A 103 -1.16 4.97 4.56
C ASN A 103 -1.41 4.13 3.30
N PHE A 104 -1.33 2.80 3.40
CA PHE A 104 -1.66 1.93 2.26
C PHE A 104 -3.12 2.04 1.84
N SER A 105 -4.05 2.22 2.78
CA SER A 105 -5.45 2.48 2.45
C SER A 105 -5.60 3.78 1.64
N GLU A 106 -4.88 4.85 1.99
CA GLU A 106 -4.87 6.09 1.20
C GLU A 106 -4.25 5.89 -0.19
N VAL A 107 -3.13 5.17 -0.28
CA VAL A 107 -2.51 4.84 -1.57
C VAL A 107 -3.47 4.05 -2.45
N GLY A 108 -4.11 2.99 -1.93
CA GLY A 108 -5.09 2.20 -2.68
C GLY A 108 -6.24 3.04 -3.22
N ARG A 109 -6.82 3.91 -2.38
CA ARG A 109 -7.85 4.86 -2.83
C ARG A 109 -7.37 5.85 -3.88
N ALA A 110 -6.09 6.24 -3.85
CA ALA A 110 -5.53 7.15 -4.84
C ALA A 110 -5.30 6.46 -6.19
N MET A 111 -4.89 5.19 -6.15
CA MET A 111 -4.73 4.36 -7.34
C MET A 111 -6.08 4.10 -8.04
N ASP A 112 -7.14 3.85 -7.28
CA ASP A 112 -8.50 3.65 -7.82
C ASP A 112 -9.10 4.88 -8.51
N ARG A 113 -8.57 6.07 -8.22
CA ARG A 113 -9.06 7.34 -8.78
C ARG A 113 -8.34 7.75 -10.06
N ARG A 114 -7.31 7.03 -10.49
CA ARG A 114 -6.57 7.28 -11.72
C ARG A 114 -7.10 6.42 -12.86
#